data_AF-A0A7Y5KET3-F1
#
_entry.id   AF-A0A7Y5KET3-F1
#
_cell.length_a   1.000
_cell.length_b   1.000
_cell.length_c   1.000
_cell.angle_alpha   90.00
_cell.angle_beta   90.00
_cell.angle_gamma   90.00
#
_symmetry.space_group_name_H-M   'P 1'
#
loop_
_entity.id
_entity.type
_entity.pdbx_description
1 polymer ?
#
loop_
_entity_poly.entity_id
_entity_poly.type
_entity_poly.pdbx_seq_one_letter_code
_entity_poly.pdbx_strand_id
1 'polypeptide(L)'
;MIPDNQDIISLLADESFQRWLAGTASEAESKQWQKWLNAAPARRETWAEAKTLWQAAQFQPAALPQVEIELQKLQQRLELSQANTIVARRSPVQGLKFARETGLRFSWKSLGAFAMAAAVLFAVFWRAEIANLLNHEETQQTAFTEY
;
A
#
# COMPACT_ATOMS: atom_id res chain seq x y z
N MET A 1 3.64 2.34 21.85
CA MET A 1 4.87 3.13 21.65
C MET A 1 5.18 3.00 20.17
N ILE A 2 5.11 4.08 19.40
CA ILE A 2 5.32 4.01 17.94
C ILE A 2 6.80 3.70 17.73
N PRO A 3 7.16 2.64 16.97
CA PRO A 3 8.55 2.33 16.67
C PRO A 3 9.19 3.51 15.92
N ASP A 4 10.41 3.88 16.31
CA ASP A 4 11.12 4.95 15.62
C ASP A 4 11.49 4.46 14.21
N ASN A 5 11.27 5.32 13.21
CA ASN A 5 11.50 4.98 11.81
C ASN A 5 12.99 4.64 11.57
N GLN A 6 13.90 5.20 12.37
CA GLN A 6 15.33 4.88 12.29
C GLN A 6 15.64 3.42 12.64
N ASP A 7 14.94 2.84 13.62
CA ASP A 7 15.15 1.44 14.01
C ASP A 7 14.76 0.51 12.87
N ILE A 8 13.67 0.82 12.17
CA ILE A 8 13.19 0.04 11.03
C ILE A 8 14.17 0.13 9.86
N ILE A 9 14.67 1.32 9.55
CA ILE A 9 15.65 1.52 8.47
C ILE A 9 16.96 0.78 8.79
N SER A 10 17.43 0.83 10.04
CA SER A 10 18.65 0.12 10.43
C SER A 10 18.51 -1.40 10.35
N LEU A 11 17.35 -1.95 10.73
CA LEU A 11 17.00 -3.36 10.55
C LEU A 11 16.98 -3.75 9.07
N LEU A 12 16.34 -2.94 8.24
CA LEU A 12 16.26 -3.19 6.80
C LEU A 12 17.61 -3.01 6.10
N ALA A 13 18.56 -2.26 6.67
CA ALA A 13 19.91 -2.14 6.15
C ALA A 13 20.78 -3.39 6.44
N ASP A 14 20.39 -4.24 7.39
CA ASP A 14 21.12 -5.46 7.75
C ASP A 14 20.82 -6.59 6.74
N GLU A 15 21.84 -7.02 6.00
CA GLU A 15 21.73 -8.11 5.03
C GLU A 15 21.30 -9.44 5.66
N SER A 16 21.72 -9.73 6.89
CA SER A 16 21.32 -10.96 7.58
C SER A 16 19.83 -10.95 7.93
N PHE A 17 19.29 -9.77 8.26
CA PHE A 17 17.87 -9.58 8.49
C PHE A 17 17.06 -9.73 7.18
N GLN A 18 17.53 -9.12 6.09
CA GLN A 18 16.89 -9.27 4.77
C GLN A 18 16.87 -10.73 4.29
N ARG A 19 17.99 -11.46 4.43
CA ARG A 19 18.05 -12.90 4.11
C ARG A 19 17.09 -13.71 4.95
N TRP A 20 16.93 -13.34 6.23
CA TRP A 20 15.99 -14.00 7.12
C TRP A 20 14.54 -13.73 6.71
N LEU A 21 14.20 -12.49 6.33
CA LEU A 21 12.89 -12.16 5.73
C LEU A 21 12.64 -12.90 4.41
N ALA A 22 13.68 -13.09 3.58
CA ALA A 22 13.61 -13.84 2.33
C ALA A 22 13.49 -15.36 2.50
N GLY A 23 13.70 -15.88 3.72
CA GLY A 23 13.75 -17.32 3.99
C GLY A 23 15.03 -18.01 3.51
N THR A 24 16.09 -17.24 3.22
CA THR A 24 17.39 -17.75 2.74
C THR A 24 18.51 -17.60 3.77
N ALA A 25 18.21 -17.14 4.98
CA ALA A 25 19.17 -17.05 6.08
C ALA A 25 19.66 -18.43 6.53
N SER A 26 20.87 -18.46 7.09
CA SER A 26 21.39 -19.64 7.77
C SER A 26 20.59 -19.97 9.03
N GLU A 27 20.73 -21.20 9.55
CA GLU A 27 20.06 -21.60 10.79
C GLU A 27 20.51 -20.75 11.99
N ALA A 28 21.79 -20.37 12.03
CA ALA A 28 22.35 -19.53 13.10
C ALA A 28 21.72 -18.12 13.11
N GLU A 29 21.65 -17.47 11.94
CA GLU A 29 21.00 -16.17 11.77
C GLU A 29 19.51 -16.25 12.09
N SER A 30 18.83 -17.30 11.64
CA SER A 30 17.41 -17.51 11.93
C SER A 30 17.15 -17.62 13.43
N LYS A 31 18.00 -18.35 14.16
CA LYS A 31 17.92 -18.42 15.63
C LYS A 31 18.21 -17.08 16.30
N GLN A 32 19.17 -16.32 15.80
CA GLN A 32 19.50 -14.98 16.30
C GLN A 32 18.30 -14.02 16.18
N TRP A 33 17.70 -13.95 14.99
CA TRP A 33 16.55 -13.06 14.74
C TRP A 33 15.29 -13.53 15.49
N GLN A 34 15.07 -14.83 15.59
CA GLN A 34 13.99 -15.38 16.41
C GLN A 34 14.18 -15.05 17.90
N LYS A 35 15.40 -15.13 18.41
CA LYS A 35 15.73 -14.73 19.79
C LYS A 35 15.51 -13.24 19.99
N TRP A 36 15.93 -12.41 19.04
CA TRP A 36 15.70 -10.96 19.07
C TRP A 36 14.20 -10.62 19.12
N LEU A 37 13.37 -11.30 18.31
CA LEU A 37 11.91 -11.16 18.32
C LEU A 37 11.27 -11.59 19.64
N ASN A 38 11.76 -12.68 20.24
CA ASN A 38 11.22 -13.22 21.48
C ASN A 38 11.61 -12.40 22.71
N ALA A 39 12.69 -11.62 22.63
CA ALA A 39 13.20 -10.85 23.77
C ALA A 39 12.29 -9.67 24.17
N ALA A 40 11.48 -9.12 23.27
CA ALA A 40 10.53 -8.06 23.61
C ALA A 40 9.30 -8.09 22.70
N PRO A 41 8.07 -8.02 23.25
CA PRO A 41 6.84 -8.05 22.44
C PRO A 41 6.73 -6.83 21.50
N ALA A 42 7.25 -5.66 21.89
CA ALA A 42 7.26 -4.45 21.06
C ALA A 42 8.02 -4.64 19.73
N ARG A 43 9.00 -5.56 19.67
CA ARG A 43 9.76 -5.84 18.44
C ARG A 43 8.93 -6.55 17.38
N ARG A 44 7.81 -7.16 17.76
CA ARG A 44 6.89 -7.80 16.82
C ARG A 44 6.22 -6.75 15.92
N GLU A 45 5.90 -5.60 16.47
CA GLU A 45 5.33 -4.47 15.71
C GLU A 45 6.37 -3.92 14.73
N THR A 46 7.60 -3.64 15.21
CA THR A 46 8.72 -3.20 14.36
C THR A 46 9.01 -4.19 13.23
N TRP A 47 8.99 -5.50 13.53
CA TRP A 47 9.18 -6.54 12.53
C TRP A 47 8.04 -6.58 11.50
N ALA A 48 6.79 -6.46 11.94
CA ALA A 48 5.65 -6.47 11.03
C ALA A 48 5.70 -5.28 10.05
N GLU A 49 6.09 -4.11 10.53
CA GLU A 49 6.27 -2.91 9.72
C GLU A 49 7.47 -3.05 8.76
N ALA A 50 8.62 -3.49 9.27
CA ALA A 50 9.80 -3.76 8.44
C ALA A 50 9.50 -4.79 7.34
N LYS A 51 8.77 -5.86 7.66
CA LYS A 51 8.34 -6.87 6.69
C LYS A 51 7.44 -6.28 5.61
N THR A 52 6.50 -5.41 6.00
CA THR A 52 5.59 -4.75 5.05
C THR A 52 6.37 -3.83 4.09
N LEU A 53 7.30 -3.04 4.62
CA LEU A 53 8.17 -2.18 3.81
C LEU A 53 9.08 -3.00 2.89
N TRP A 54 9.66 -4.09 3.40
CA TRP A 54 10.48 -5.00 2.59
C TRP A 54 9.67 -5.65 1.48
N GLN A 55 8.42 -6.06 1.73
CA GLN A 55 7.53 -6.60 0.71
C GLN A 55 7.14 -5.55 -0.34
N ALA A 56 6.93 -4.30 0.07
CA ALA A 56 6.67 -3.20 -0.86
C ALA A 56 7.91 -2.84 -1.70
N ALA A 57 9.11 -2.93 -1.11
CA ALA A 57 10.38 -2.66 -1.75
C ALA A 57 10.86 -3.82 -2.65
N GLN A 58 10.45 -5.04 -2.35
CA GLN A 58 10.43 -6.16 -3.30
C GLN A 58 9.41 -5.84 -4.39
N PHE A 59 9.74 -4.88 -5.25
CA PHE A 59 9.09 -4.71 -6.53
C PHE A 59 9.01 -6.11 -7.13
N GLN A 60 7.79 -6.65 -7.21
CA GLN A 60 7.60 -7.88 -7.97
C GLN A 60 8.25 -7.60 -9.31
N PRO A 61 9.17 -8.45 -9.79
CA PRO A 61 9.63 -8.35 -11.15
C PRO A 61 8.36 -8.46 -11.97
N ALA A 62 7.85 -7.32 -12.44
CA ALA A 62 6.74 -7.28 -13.35
C ALA A 62 7.17 -8.24 -14.45
N ALA A 63 6.40 -9.32 -14.63
CA ALA A 63 6.78 -10.39 -15.55
C ALA A 63 7.27 -9.70 -16.82
N LEU A 64 8.58 -9.84 -17.10
CA LEU A 64 9.21 -9.10 -18.18
C LEU A 64 8.33 -9.35 -19.40
N PRO A 65 7.68 -8.30 -19.96
CA PRO A 65 6.77 -8.51 -21.06
C PRO A 65 7.55 -9.25 -22.13
N GLN A 66 6.99 -10.36 -22.63
CA GLN A 66 7.66 -11.15 -23.65
C GLN A 66 7.97 -10.22 -24.82
N VAL A 67 9.24 -9.87 -24.97
CA VAL A 67 9.70 -8.78 -25.85
C VAL A 67 9.23 -9.05 -27.27
N GLU A 68 9.31 -10.32 -27.71
CA GLU A 68 8.78 -10.79 -28.98
C GLU A 68 7.29 -10.47 -29.18
N ILE A 69 6.44 -10.66 -28.16
CA ILE A 69 5.00 -10.39 -28.28
C ILE A 69 4.73 -8.89 -28.43
N GLU A 70 5.39 -8.06 -27.61
CA GLU A 70 5.22 -6.61 -27.69
C GLU A 70 5.80 -6.04 -28.99
N LEU A 71 6.91 -6.60 -29.48
CA LEU A 71 7.50 -6.23 -30.76
C LEU A 71 6.59 -6.63 -31.93
N GLN A 72 5.99 -7.82 -31.89
CA GLN A 72 5.03 -8.28 -32.89
C GLN A 72 3.76 -7.40 -32.89
N LYS A 73 3.22 -7.03 -31.71
CA LYS A 73 2.11 -6.08 -31.60
C LYS A 73 2.46 -4.72 -32.22
N LEU A 74 3.69 -4.23 -32.01
CA LEU A 74 4.17 -2.97 -32.58
C LEU A 74 4.28 -3.04 -34.11
N GLN A 75 4.84 -4.12 -34.65
CA GLN A 75 4.90 -4.34 -36.10
C GLN A 75 3.51 -4.37 -36.71
N GLN A 76 2.56 -5.08 -36.09
CA GLN A 76 1.19 -5.18 -36.55
C GLN A 76 0.47 -3.81 -36.56
N ARG A 77 0.74 -2.96 -35.56
CA ARG A 77 0.23 -1.57 -35.54
C ARG A 77 0.82 -0.72 -36.66
N LEU A 78 2.11 -0.88 -36.97
CA LEU A 78 2.76 -0.17 -38.07
C LEU A 78 2.18 -0.58 -39.42
N GLU A 79 1.91 -1.87 -39.64
CA GLU A 79 1.27 -2.36 -40.87
C GLU A 79 -0.16 -1.82 -41.03
N LEU A 80 -0.97 -1.84 -39.97
CA LEU A 80 -2.33 -1.32 -39.99
C LEU A 80 -2.38 0.20 -40.22
N SER A 81 -1.42 0.95 -39.65
CA SER A 81 -1.32 2.40 -39.87
C SER A 81 -0.85 2.75 -41.29
N GLN A 82 0.01 1.93 -41.90
CA GLN A 82 0.39 2.08 -43.31
C GLN A 82 -0.77 1.75 -44.26
N ALA A 83 -1.53 0.69 -43.97
CA ALA A 83 -2.72 0.35 -44.75
C ALA A 83 -3.78 1.46 -44.69
N ASN A 84 -3.95 2.11 -43.53
CA ASN A 84 -4.91 3.19 -43.35
C ASN A 84 -4.45 4.54 -43.92
N THR A 85 -3.15 4.80 -44.04
CA THR A 85 -2.64 6.06 -44.64
C THR A 85 -2.85 6.12 -46.16
N ILE A 86 -2.99 4.97 -46.84
CA ILE A 86 -3.31 4.92 -48.28
C ILE A 86 -4.79 5.29 -48.55
N VAL A 87 -5.70 4.95 -47.63
CA VAL A 87 -7.14 5.28 -47.76
C VAL A 87 -7.45 6.71 -47.31
N ALA A 88 -6.65 7.30 -46.41
CA ALA A 88 -6.87 8.66 -45.91
C ALA A 88 -6.50 9.80 -46.89
N ARG A 89 -5.96 9.51 -48.08
CA ARG A 89 -5.59 10.55 -49.08
C ARG A 89 -6.74 11.10 -49.91
N ARG A 90 -7.99 10.67 -49.68
CA ARG A 90 -9.19 11.26 -50.31
C ARG A 90 -10.33 11.41 -49.31
N SER A 91 -10.17 12.31 -48.35
CA SER A 91 -11.33 12.97 -47.75
C SER A 91 -11.14 14.48 -47.92
N PRO A 92 -11.95 15.16 -48.75
CA PRO A 92 -11.92 16.61 -48.79
C PRO A 92 -12.29 17.12 -47.40
N VAL A 93 -11.47 18.06 -46.94
CA VAL A 93 -11.60 18.90 -45.75
C VAL A 93 -13.07 19.29 -45.51
N GLN A 94 -13.79 18.52 -44.70
CA GLN A 94 -14.97 19.01 -44.00
C GLN A 94 -14.53 19.24 -42.55
N GLY A 95 -14.51 20.52 -42.18
CA GLY A 95 -14.03 21.01 -40.91
C GLY A 95 -14.72 20.36 -39.72
N LEU A 96 -14.06 19.38 -39.12
CA LEU A 96 -14.37 18.95 -37.77
C LEU A 96 -13.81 19.99 -36.81
N LYS A 97 -14.70 20.88 -36.36
CA LYS A 97 -14.50 21.70 -35.17
C LYS A 97 -14.16 20.74 -34.02
N PHE A 98 -12.92 20.77 -33.56
CA PHE A 98 -12.50 20.11 -32.34
C PHE A 98 -13.25 20.74 -31.17
N ALA A 99 -14.36 20.13 -30.76
CA ALA A 99 -15.00 20.40 -29.47
C ALA A 99 -14.08 19.84 -28.38
N ARG A 100 -13.15 20.69 -27.96
CA ARG A 100 -12.28 20.49 -26.79
C ARG A 100 -13.11 20.77 -25.54
N GLU A 101 -13.89 19.78 -25.09
CA GLU A 101 -14.58 19.91 -23.80
C GLU A 101 -14.94 18.54 -23.20
N THR A 102 -13.94 17.85 -22.68
CA THR A 102 -14.15 16.87 -21.61
C THR A 102 -13.73 17.51 -20.30
N GLY A 103 -14.50 18.50 -19.88
CA GLY A 103 -14.49 18.97 -18.50
C GLY A 103 -14.99 17.83 -17.62
N LEU A 104 -14.08 17.25 -16.83
CA LEU A 104 -14.44 16.41 -15.68
C LEU A 104 -15.35 17.23 -14.77
N ARG A 105 -16.66 17.07 -14.94
CA ARG A 105 -17.68 17.63 -14.05
C ARG A 105 -17.61 16.85 -12.74
N PHE A 106 -16.62 17.20 -11.93
CA PHE A 106 -16.49 16.79 -10.55
C PHE A 106 -17.79 17.18 -9.84
N SER A 107 -18.62 16.19 -9.59
CA SER A 107 -20.00 16.39 -9.13
C SER A 107 -19.95 16.55 -7.61
N TRP A 108 -20.04 17.80 -7.11
CA TRP A 108 -19.97 18.16 -5.68
C TRP A 108 -20.99 17.45 -4.78
N LYS A 109 -21.97 16.76 -5.37
CA LYS A 109 -22.96 15.94 -4.65
C LYS A 109 -22.34 14.70 -3.97
N SER A 110 -21.20 14.20 -4.43
CA SER A 110 -20.55 13.05 -3.79
C SER A 110 -19.77 13.40 -2.52
N LEU A 111 -19.33 14.66 -2.35
CA LEU A 111 -18.58 15.11 -1.17
C LEU A 111 -19.40 15.05 0.12
N GLY A 112 -20.72 15.29 0.05
CA GLY A 112 -21.60 15.25 1.22
C GLY A 112 -21.78 13.84 1.81
N ALA A 113 -21.80 12.81 0.96
CA ALA A 113 -22.00 11.43 1.42
C ALA A 113 -20.79 10.89 2.18
N PHE A 114 -19.57 11.25 1.76
CA PHE A 114 -18.34 10.84 2.45
C PHE A 114 -18.18 11.51 3.83
N ALA A 115 -18.58 12.77 3.98
CA ALA A 115 -18.53 13.47 5.26
C ALA A 115 -19.45 12.82 6.32
N MET A 116 -20.66 12.39 5.91
CA MET A 116 -21.61 11.72 6.79
C MET A 116 -21.11 10.35 7.25
N ALA A 117 -20.53 9.55 6.34
CA ALA A 117 -19.96 8.25 6.69
C ALA A 117 -18.78 8.36 7.67
N ALA A 118 -17.90 9.35 7.45
CA ALA A 118 -16.76 9.61 8.33
C ALA A 118 -17.21 10.08 9.74
N ALA A 119 -18.23 10.92 9.83
CA ALA A 119 -18.78 11.39 11.11
C ALA A 119 -19.39 10.25 11.95
N VAL A 120 -20.08 9.30 11.31
CA VAL A 120 -20.65 8.13 12.00
C VAL A 120 -19.55 7.23 12.55
N LEU A 121 -18.51 6.95 11.76
CA LEU A 121 -17.36 6.17 12.22
C LEU A 121 -16.63 6.85 13.38
N PHE A 122 -16.43 8.17 13.29
CA PHE A 122 -15.81 8.95 14.37
C PHE A 122 -16.64 8.93 15.66
N ALA A 123 -17.97 9.04 15.57
CA ALA A 123 -18.85 8.96 16.73
C ALA A 123 -18.84 7.58 17.40
N VAL A 124 -18.80 6.50 16.62
CA VAL A 124 -18.68 5.13 17.15
C VAL A 124 -17.34 4.93 17.83
N PHE A 125 -16.26 5.40 17.21
CA PHE A 125 -14.91 5.30 17.77
C PHE A 125 -14.77 6.10 19.08
N TRP A 126 -15.28 7.34 19.11
CA TRP A 126 -15.26 8.19 20.31
C TRP A 126 -16.07 7.59 21.46
N ARG A 127 -17.19 6.92 21.15
CA ARG A 127 -18.02 6.25 22.18
C ARG A 127 -17.33 5.01 22.76
N ALA A 128 -16.58 4.26 21.96
CA ALA A 128 -15.82 3.11 22.43
C ALA A 128 -14.67 3.51 23.37
N GLU A 129 -13.99 4.62 23.06
CA GLU A 129 -12.88 5.14 23.87
C GLU A 129 -13.36 5.59 25.27
N ILE A 130 -14.49 6.31 25.35
CA ILE A 130 -15.07 6.73 26.64
C ILE A 130 -15.46 5.53 27.50
N ALA A 131 -16.03 4.48 26.90
CA ALA A 131 -16.38 3.26 27.63
C ALA A 131 -15.15 2.54 28.19
N ASN A 132 -14.03 2.56 27.44
CA ASN A 132 -12.79 1.93 27.87
C ASN A 132 -12.13 2.69 29.04
N LEU A 133 -12.20 4.02 29.03
CA LEU A 133 -11.69 4.86 30.12
C LEU A 133 -12.47 4.63 31.43
N LEU A 134 -13.80 4.49 31.36
CA LEU A 134 -14.63 4.22 32.55
C LEU A 134 -14.35 2.85 33.17
N ASN A 135 -14.12 1.81 32.35
CA ASN A 135 -13.81 0.46 32.86
C ASN A 135 -12.43 0.39 33.54
N HIS A 136 -11.50 1.29 33.22
CA HIS A 136 -10.17 1.27 33.80
C HIS A 136 -10.16 1.80 35.26
N GLU A 137 -11.06 2.71 35.61
CA GLU A 137 -11.16 3.25 36.97
C GLU A 137 -11.75 2.24 37.98
N GLU A 138 -12.66 1.37 37.56
CA GLU A 138 -13.24 0.35 38.47
C GLU A 138 -12.21 -0.70 38.91
N THR A 139 -11.25 -1.04 38.05
CA THR A 139 -10.25 -2.07 38.37
C THR A 139 -9.22 -1.64 39.43
N GLN A 140 -9.03 -0.33 39.64
CA GLN A 140 -8.11 0.14 40.68
C GLN A 140 -8.76 0.20 42.08
N GLN A 141 -10.09 0.32 42.16
CA GLN A 141 -10.78 0.39 43.46
C GLN A 141 -10.93 -0.97 44.14
N THR A 142 -11.05 -2.07 43.37
CA THR A 142 -11.13 -3.43 43.94
C THR A 142 -9.80 -3.93 44.51
N ALA A 143 -8.66 -3.38 44.08
CA ALA A 143 -7.35 -3.77 44.58
C ALA A 143 -7.01 -3.18 45.97
N PHE A 144 -7.74 -2.14 46.40
CA PHE A 144 -7.45 -1.42 47.66
C PHE A 144 -8.28 -1.90 48.86
N THR A 145 -9.19 -2.86 48.69
CA THR A 145 -10.05 -3.39 49.77
C THR A 145 -9.62 -4.76 50.30
N GLU A 146 -8.54 -5.35 49.78
CA GLU A 146 -7.99 -6.66 50.21
C GLU A 146 -6.78 -6.57 51.15
N TYR A 147 -6.46 -5.39 51.69
CA TYR A 147 -5.47 -5.21 52.76
C TYR A 147 -6.11 -4.59 54.01
#